data_AF-A0AAN0KLU3-F1
#
_entry.id   AF-A0AAN0KLU3-F1
#
_cell.length_a   1.000
_cell.length_b   1.000
_cell.length_c   1.000
_cell.angle_alpha   90.00
_cell.angle_beta   90.00
_cell.angle_gamma   90.00
#
_symmetry.space_group_name_H-M   'P 1'
#
loop_
_entity.id
_entity.type
_entity.pdbx_description
1 polymer ?
#
loop_
_entity_poly.entity_id
_entity_poly.type
_entity_poly.pdbx_seq_one_letter_code
_entity_poly.pdbx_strand_id
1 'polypeptide(L)'
;MQTPPPEHPIPARWIPCGAGHVAVYGTLRAGGVNDITRLADQLACVGRTLLTGTLYDLGWYPGLQLQGSGLVLAEVYPLSDALEQAMDRIEGIWPVDIGEYTKRVLTLDVELVSGGQQPLEVLVYEALPPALHGRTQITAQDWLEWIAQQGREHPDTAFSLNTPPG
;
A
#
# COMPACT_ATOMS: atom_id res chain seq x y z
N MET A 1 7.24 50.98 -1.77
CA MET A 1 7.01 49.80 -0.90
C MET A 1 7.20 48.57 -1.78
N GLN A 2 8.19 47.75 -1.49
CA GLN A 2 8.54 46.58 -2.30
C GLN A 2 7.61 45.44 -1.88
N THR A 3 6.79 44.95 -2.81
CA THR A 3 5.89 43.82 -2.60
C THR A 3 6.73 42.59 -2.23
N PRO A 4 6.44 41.86 -1.14
CA PRO A 4 7.13 40.61 -0.87
C PRO A 4 6.88 39.62 -2.03
N PRO A 5 7.85 38.76 -2.38
CA PRO A 5 7.65 37.73 -3.39
C PRO A 5 6.51 36.79 -2.95
N PRO A 6 5.78 36.18 -3.91
CA PRO A 6 4.74 35.22 -3.58
C PRO A 6 5.36 34.07 -2.78
N GLU A 7 4.82 33.88 -1.58
CA GLU A 7 5.15 32.79 -0.68
C GLU A 7 4.81 31.49 -1.41
N HIS A 8 5.81 30.81 -1.96
CA HIS A 8 5.58 29.45 -2.46
C HIS A 8 5.24 28.60 -1.25
N PRO A 9 4.10 27.88 -1.23
CA PRO A 9 3.81 26.96 -0.13
C PRO A 9 4.99 25.99 -0.03
N ILE A 10 5.66 26.01 1.11
CA ILE A 10 6.72 25.05 1.42
C ILE A 10 6.03 23.68 1.32
N PRO A 11 6.49 22.75 0.47
CA PRO A 11 5.87 21.43 0.40
C PRO A 11 5.86 20.85 1.81
N ALA A 12 4.71 20.33 2.22
CA ALA A 12 4.55 19.75 3.55
C ALA A 12 5.68 18.74 3.78
N ARG A 13 6.41 18.93 4.88
CA ARG A 13 7.49 18.01 5.26
C ARG A 13 6.90 16.62 5.37
N TRP A 14 7.53 15.65 4.70
CA TRP A 14 7.14 14.25 4.82
C TRP A 14 7.36 13.74 6.27
N ILE A 15 6.39 12.98 6.79
CA ILE A 15 6.40 12.47 8.16
C ILE A 15 6.19 10.94 8.10
N PRO A 16 7.09 10.13 8.71
CA PRO A 16 6.90 8.68 8.79
C PRO A 16 5.76 8.31 9.74
N CYS A 17 5.15 7.16 9.52
CA CYS A 17 4.09 6.62 10.37
C CYS A 17 4.60 6.10 11.72
N GLY A 18 5.90 5.79 11.81
CA GLY A 18 6.56 5.29 13.02
C GLY A 18 6.55 3.76 13.17
N ALA A 19 5.91 3.02 12.26
CA ALA A 19 5.94 1.56 12.26
C ALA A 19 7.30 1.04 11.73
N GLY A 20 7.78 -0.07 12.31
CA GLY A 20 9.00 -0.75 11.84
C GLY A 20 8.77 -1.74 10.69
N HIS A 21 7.51 -1.98 10.32
CA HIS A 21 7.12 -2.94 9.29
C HIS A 21 5.95 -2.42 8.47
N VAL A 22 5.73 -3.01 7.30
CA VAL A 22 4.59 -2.75 6.42
C VAL A 22 3.96 -4.07 6.00
N ALA A 23 2.63 -4.13 5.96
CA ALA A 23 1.87 -5.25 5.45
C ALA A 23 1.24 -4.87 4.10
N VAL A 24 1.67 -5.54 3.03
CA VAL A 24 1.21 -5.30 1.65
C VAL A 24 0.32 -6.45 1.17
N TYR A 25 -0.80 -6.12 0.53
CA TYR A 25 -1.86 -7.07 0.19
C TYR A 25 -2.23 -7.11 -1.30
N GLY A 26 -1.50 -6.36 -2.13
CA GLY A 26 -1.85 -6.11 -3.53
C GLY A 26 -0.65 -6.08 -4.46
N THR A 27 -0.61 -5.07 -5.34
CA THR A 27 0.43 -4.92 -6.36
C THR A 27 1.85 -4.80 -5.82
N LEU A 28 2.01 -4.41 -4.56
CA LEU A 28 3.28 -4.30 -3.86
C LEU A 28 3.84 -5.65 -3.35
N ARG A 29 3.03 -6.73 -3.31
CA ARG A 29 3.50 -8.07 -2.93
C ARG A 29 4.52 -8.61 -3.93
N ALA A 30 5.29 -9.61 -3.49
CA ALA A 30 6.25 -10.30 -4.36
C ALA A 30 5.57 -10.85 -5.63
N GLY A 31 6.15 -10.55 -6.80
CA GLY A 31 5.57 -10.92 -8.09
C GLY A 31 4.44 -10.00 -8.59
N GLY A 32 4.03 -9.01 -7.81
CA GLY A 32 3.12 -7.96 -8.24
C GLY A 32 3.78 -6.96 -9.20
N VAL A 33 2.96 -6.16 -9.90
CA VAL A 33 3.46 -5.15 -10.84
C VAL A 33 4.29 -4.06 -10.16
N ASN A 34 3.97 -3.73 -8.91
CA ASN A 34 4.69 -2.74 -8.09
C ASN A 34 5.53 -3.41 -6.99
N ASP A 35 6.00 -4.64 -7.21
CA ASP A 35 6.74 -5.43 -6.23
C ASP A 35 7.70 -4.59 -5.38
N ILE A 36 7.42 -4.53 -4.08
CA ILE A 36 8.11 -3.69 -3.10
C ILE A 36 9.59 -4.06 -2.99
N THR A 37 9.98 -5.29 -3.33
CA THR A 37 11.39 -5.71 -3.28
C THR A 37 12.26 -5.00 -4.30
N ARG A 38 11.67 -4.28 -5.27
CA ARG A 38 12.40 -3.42 -6.23
C ARG A 38 12.67 -2.02 -5.69
N LEU A 39 12.06 -1.64 -4.56
CA LEU A 39 12.18 -0.30 -3.96
C LEU A 39 13.34 -0.19 -2.96
N ALA A 40 13.87 -1.32 -2.47
CA ALA A 40 14.99 -1.34 -1.55
C ALA A 40 15.85 -2.60 -1.74
N ASP A 41 17.17 -2.42 -1.66
CA ASP A 41 18.13 -3.52 -1.74
C ASP A 41 17.95 -4.49 -0.57
N GLN A 42 18.04 -5.80 -0.86
CA GLN A 42 17.96 -6.88 0.13
C GLN A 42 16.66 -6.90 0.95
N LEU A 43 15.61 -6.22 0.49
CA LEU A 43 14.30 -6.27 1.14
C LEU A 43 13.72 -7.67 1.03
N ALA A 44 13.52 -8.31 2.17
CA ALA A 44 12.99 -9.67 2.26
C ALA A 44 11.72 -9.70 3.11
N CYS A 45 10.79 -10.58 2.72
CA CYS A 45 9.58 -10.83 3.48
C CYS A 45 9.94 -11.46 4.83
N VAL A 46 9.45 -10.88 5.93
CA VAL A 46 9.65 -11.41 7.29
C VAL A 46 8.57 -12.38 7.70
N GLY A 47 7.40 -12.31 7.08
CA GLY A 47 6.26 -13.16 7.42
C GLY A 47 4.99 -12.79 6.66
N ARG A 48 3.90 -13.49 6.98
CA ARG A 48 2.58 -13.28 6.39
C ARG A 48 1.54 -13.10 7.48
N THR A 49 0.47 -12.40 7.16
CA THR A 49 -0.67 -12.20 8.05
C THR A 49 -1.97 -12.07 7.24
N LEU A 50 -3.10 -12.09 7.94
CA LEU A 50 -4.42 -11.86 7.37
C LEU A 50 -4.98 -10.53 7.89
N LEU A 51 -5.20 -9.59 6.99
CA LEU A 51 -5.92 -8.35 7.27
C LEU A 51 -7.42 -8.64 7.28
N THR A 52 -8.13 -8.09 8.27
CA THR A 52 -9.59 -8.18 8.33
C THR A 52 -10.21 -6.94 7.70
N GLY A 53 -11.11 -7.13 6.74
CA GLY A 53 -11.76 -6.02 6.05
C GLY A 53 -12.55 -6.44 4.82
N THR A 54 -12.77 -5.47 3.92
CA THR A 54 -13.44 -5.68 2.63
C THR A 54 -12.48 -5.31 1.52
N LEU A 55 -12.19 -6.27 0.64
CA LEU A 55 -11.33 -6.08 -0.52
C LEU A 55 -12.16 -5.65 -1.74
N TYR A 56 -11.68 -4.68 -2.49
CA TYR A 56 -12.33 -4.15 -3.68
C TYR A 56 -11.42 -4.19 -4.90
N ASP A 57 -12.02 -4.40 -6.07
CA ASP A 57 -11.37 -4.29 -7.37
C ASP A 57 -11.37 -2.83 -7.83
N LEU A 58 -10.18 -2.19 -7.86
CA LEU A 58 -9.98 -0.86 -8.43
C LEU A 58 -9.49 -0.91 -9.89
N GLY A 59 -9.46 -2.12 -10.49
CA GLY A 59 -8.99 -2.36 -11.85
C GLY A 59 -7.66 -3.11 -11.85
N TRP A 60 -6.55 -2.37 -11.79
CA TRP A 60 -5.19 -2.93 -11.85
C TRP A 60 -4.54 -3.16 -10.48
N TYR A 61 -5.22 -2.72 -9.44
CA TYR A 61 -4.75 -2.80 -8.07
C TYR A 61 -5.95 -2.93 -7.12
N PRO A 62 -5.75 -3.47 -5.91
CA PRO A 62 -6.83 -3.61 -4.93
C PRO A 62 -6.98 -2.39 -4.04
N GLY A 63 -8.19 -2.19 -3.52
CA GLY A 63 -8.44 -1.34 -2.36
C GLY A 63 -8.92 -2.17 -1.17
N LEU A 64 -8.23 -2.10 -0.03
CA LEU A 64 -8.71 -2.70 1.22
C LEU A 64 -9.36 -1.62 2.10
N GLN A 65 -10.62 -1.82 2.47
CA GLN A 65 -11.26 -1.11 3.56
C GLN A 65 -11.15 -1.95 4.83
N LEU A 66 -10.66 -1.41 5.95
CA LEU A 66 -10.50 -2.19 7.20
C LEU A 66 -11.85 -2.48 7.89
N GLN A 67 -12.93 -1.93 7.36
CA GLN A 67 -14.29 -2.31 7.74
C GLN A 67 -14.72 -3.56 6.97
N GLY A 68 -15.17 -4.59 7.70
CA GLY A 68 -15.68 -5.84 7.14
C GLY A 68 -15.24 -7.05 7.94
N SER A 69 -15.46 -8.23 7.38
CA SER A 69 -15.08 -9.52 7.98
C SER A 69 -14.34 -10.46 7.01
N GLY A 70 -14.05 -10.00 5.80
CA GLY A 70 -13.22 -10.74 4.85
C GLY A 70 -11.79 -10.80 5.35
N LEU A 71 -11.08 -11.87 4.99
CA LEU A 71 -9.66 -12.04 5.28
C LEU A 71 -8.89 -11.77 4.01
N VAL A 72 -7.85 -10.96 4.10
CA VAL A 72 -6.99 -10.59 2.97
C VAL A 72 -5.56 -10.93 3.31
N LEU A 73 -4.94 -11.72 2.45
CA LEU A 73 -3.57 -12.16 2.60
C LEU A 73 -2.61 -11.00 2.37
N ALA A 74 -1.76 -10.76 3.37
CA ALA A 74 -0.71 -9.76 3.33
C ALA A 74 0.67 -10.38 3.57
N GLU A 75 1.67 -9.83 2.89
CA GLU A 75 3.08 -10.08 3.14
C GLU A 75 3.64 -8.94 3.98
N VAL A 76 4.48 -9.27 4.96
CA VAL A 76 5.05 -8.31 5.90
C VAL A 76 6.53 -8.12 5.59
N TYR A 77 6.95 -6.86 5.50
CA TYR A 77 8.33 -6.46 5.20
C TYR A 77 8.85 -5.46 6.24
N PRO A 78 10.17 -5.40 6.48
CA PRO A 78 10.77 -4.31 7.25
C PRO A 78 10.51 -2.98 6.57
N LEU A 79 10.19 -1.95 7.36
CA LEU A 79 9.92 -0.60 6.86
C LEU A 79 11.03 0.35 7.32
N SER A 80 11.64 1.02 6.36
CA SER A 80 12.51 2.18 6.62
C SER A 80 11.82 3.45 6.15
N ASP A 81 12.24 4.60 6.68
CA ASP A 81 11.71 5.90 6.26
C ASP A 81 11.79 6.13 4.75
N ALA A 82 12.91 5.73 4.12
CA ALA A 82 13.10 5.87 2.68
C ALA A 82 12.13 4.99 1.87
N LEU A 83 11.87 3.77 2.36
CA LEU A 83 10.92 2.86 1.75
C LEU A 83 9.49 3.39 1.90
N GLU A 84 9.10 3.81 3.10
CA GLU A 84 7.79 4.39 3.36
C GLU A 84 7.52 5.60 2.46
N GLN A 85 8.50 6.50 2.32
CA GLN A 85 8.36 7.65 1.42
C GLN A 85 8.21 7.25 -0.06
N ALA A 86 8.88 6.17 -0.49
CA ALA A 86 8.71 5.66 -1.85
C ALA A 86 7.32 5.05 -2.07
N MET A 87 6.81 4.33 -1.08
CA MET A 87 5.45 3.79 -1.10
C MET A 87 4.40 4.90 -1.12
N ASP A 88 4.57 5.96 -0.33
CA ASP A 88 3.65 7.09 -0.31
C ASP A 88 3.53 7.80 -1.66
N ARG A 89 4.60 7.81 -2.46
CA ARG A 89 4.54 8.33 -3.84
C ARG A 89 3.70 7.44 -4.74
N ILE A 90 3.80 6.12 -4.59
CA ILE A 90 3.04 5.15 -5.37
C ILE A 90 1.56 5.22 -4.99
N GLU A 91 1.27 5.28 -3.69
CA GLU A 91 -0.09 5.29 -3.13
C GLU A 91 -0.74 6.69 -3.13
N GLY A 92 -0.07 7.70 -3.69
CA GLY A 92 -0.63 9.05 -3.87
C GLY A 92 -0.87 9.81 -2.56
N ILE A 93 -0.06 9.56 -1.53
CA ILE A 93 -0.13 10.24 -0.22
C ILE A 93 0.87 11.40 -0.14
N TRP A 94 2.03 11.27 -0.81
CA TRP A 94 3.06 12.30 -0.83
C TRP A 94 3.68 12.43 -2.23
N PRO A 95 4.01 13.64 -2.72
CA PRO A 95 3.96 14.95 -2.05
C PRO A 95 2.58 15.61 -2.00
N VAL A 96 1.61 15.06 -2.73
CA VAL A 96 0.22 15.52 -2.74
C VAL A 96 -0.65 14.34 -2.39
N ASP A 97 -1.48 14.49 -1.36
CA ASP A 97 -2.49 13.50 -0.99
C ASP A 97 -3.68 13.61 -1.95
N ILE A 98 -3.88 12.57 -2.77
CA ILE A 98 -4.98 12.51 -3.75
C ILE A 98 -6.26 11.90 -3.16
N GLY A 99 -6.23 11.48 -1.89
CA GLY A 99 -7.41 10.99 -1.16
C GLY A 99 -7.87 9.58 -1.53
N GLU A 100 -6.98 8.77 -2.10
CA GLU A 100 -7.29 7.38 -2.47
C GLU A 100 -7.01 6.40 -1.31
N TYR A 101 -5.85 6.54 -0.68
CA TYR A 101 -5.42 5.73 0.44
C TYR A 101 -5.11 6.58 1.67
N THR A 102 -5.12 5.94 2.84
CA THR A 102 -4.68 6.52 4.09
C THR A 102 -3.83 5.52 4.86
N LYS A 103 -2.83 6.01 5.60
CA LYS A 103 -2.00 5.16 6.45
C LYS A 103 -2.75 4.72 7.69
N ARG A 104 -2.61 3.44 8.03
CA ARG A 104 -3.07 2.85 9.29
C ARG A 104 -1.93 2.05 9.89
N VAL A 105 -1.65 2.26 11.17
CA VAL A 105 -0.72 1.41 11.91
C VAL A 105 -1.56 0.43 12.72
N LEU A 106 -1.35 -0.86 12.48
CA LEU A 106 -2.06 -1.95 13.14
C LEU A 106 -1.06 -2.84 13.86
N THR A 107 -1.44 -3.38 15.01
CA THR A 107 -0.71 -4.49 15.64
C THR A 107 -1.34 -5.79 15.18
N LEU A 108 -0.60 -6.59 14.43
CA LEU A 108 -1.09 -7.85 13.86
C LEU A 108 -0.18 -9.00 14.26
N ASP A 109 -0.79 -10.16 14.46
CA ASP A 109 -0.06 -11.42 14.58
C ASP A 109 0.49 -11.83 13.21
N VAL A 110 1.82 -11.92 13.11
CA VAL A 110 2.53 -12.26 11.88
C VAL A 110 3.17 -13.64 12.02
N GLU A 111 2.82 -14.53 11.10
CA GLU A 111 3.48 -15.82 10.94
C GLU A 111 4.83 -15.60 10.24
N LEU A 112 5.92 -15.87 10.95
CA LEU A 112 7.27 -15.56 10.47
C LEU A 112 7.80 -16.61 9.54
N VAL A 113 8.59 -16.17 8.55
CA VAL A 113 9.38 -17.07 7.70
C VAL A 113 10.39 -17.88 8.51
N SER A 114 10.90 -17.32 9.61
CA SER A 114 11.78 -18.03 10.56
C SER A 114 11.04 -19.07 11.42
N GLY A 115 9.71 -19.15 11.30
CA GLY A 115 8.84 -19.96 12.15
C GLY A 115 8.30 -19.19 13.35
N GLY A 116 7.13 -19.61 13.82
CA GLY A 116 6.41 -18.99 14.94
C GLY A 116 5.53 -17.82 14.52
N GLN A 117 4.83 -17.25 15.51
CA GLN A 117 3.96 -16.10 15.34
C GLN A 117 4.36 -15.02 16.34
N GLN A 118 4.45 -13.76 15.89
CA GLN A 118 4.71 -12.63 16.76
C GLN A 118 3.82 -11.43 16.42
N PRO A 119 3.36 -10.66 17.42
CA PRO A 119 2.65 -9.42 17.18
C PRO A 119 3.65 -8.36 16.69
N LEU A 120 3.39 -7.78 15.52
CA LEU A 120 4.18 -6.68 14.94
C LEU A 120 3.29 -5.47 14.68
N GLU A 121 3.81 -4.27 14.94
CA GLU A 121 3.23 -3.04 14.42
C GLU A 121 3.59 -2.88 12.95
N VAL A 122 2.56 -2.84 12.11
CA VAL A 122 2.67 -2.76 10.65
C VAL A 122 1.91 -1.56 10.12
N LEU A 123 2.50 -0.87 9.15
CA LEU A 123 1.80 0.05 8.27
C LEU A 123 0.91 -0.74 7.30
N VAL A 124 -0.31 -0.26 7.09
CA VAL A 124 -1.26 -0.71 6.07
C VAL A 124 -1.81 0.52 5.36
N TYR A 125 -1.87 0.47 4.03
CA TYR A 125 -2.58 1.46 3.23
C TYR A 125 -4.05 1.05 3.11
N GLU A 126 -4.93 1.76 3.81
CA GLU A 126 -6.38 1.56 3.75
C GLU A 126 -6.97 2.43 2.63
N ALA A 127 -7.79 1.84 1.75
CA ALA A 127 -8.51 2.56 0.72
C ALA A 127 -9.68 3.37 1.32
N LEU A 128 -9.79 4.63 0.93
CA LEU A 128 -10.81 5.54 1.43
C LEU A 128 -12.15 5.36 0.71
N PRO A 129 -13.30 5.57 1.38
CA PRO A 129 -14.64 5.37 0.79
C PRO A 129 -14.87 6.05 -0.58
N PRO A 130 -14.36 7.27 -0.87
CA PRO A 130 -14.49 7.88 -2.19
C PRO A 130 -13.90 7.05 -3.33
N ALA A 131 -12.75 6.39 -3.12
CA ALA A 131 -12.10 5.54 -4.13
C ALA A 131 -12.87 4.24 -4.40
N LEU A 132 -13.62 3.78 -3.39
CA LEU A 132 -14.37 2.52 -3.40
C LEU A 132 -15.79 2.65 -4.00
N HIS A 133 -16.25 3.87 -4.27
CA HIS A 133 -17.61 4.09 -4.73
C HIS A 133 -17.87 3.41 -6.09
N GLY A 134 -18.89 2.55 -6.15
CA GLY A 134 -19.27 1.80 -7.36
C GLY A 134 -18.33 0.65 -7.72
N ARG A 135 -17.35 0.32 -6.86
CA ARG A 135 -16.38 -0.76 -7.09
C ARG A 135 -16.92 -2.11 -6.65
N THR A 136 -16.43 -3.16 -7.31
CA THR A 136 -16.84 -4.54 -7.01
C THR A 136 -16.06 -5.07 -5.81
N GLN A 137 -16.78 -5.65 -4.85
CA GLN A 137 -16.17 -6.37 -3.74
C GLN A 137 -15.59 -7.71 -4.23
N ILE A 138 -14.38 -8.03 -3.78
CA ILE A 138 -13.69 -9.29 -4.01
C ILE A 138 -13.89 -10.18 -2.77
N THR A 139 -14.31 -11.43 -2.99
CA THR A 139 -14.46 -12.44 -1.92
C THR A 139 -13.22 -13.32 -1.74
N ALA A 140 -12.28 -13.28 -2.69
CA ALA A 140 -11.01 -13.99 -2.60
C ALA A 140 -10.10 -13.37 -1.54
N GLN A 141 -9.34 -14.22 -0.84
CA GLN A 141 -8.39 -13.78 0.18
C GLN A 141 -7.06 -13.31 -0.41
N ASP A 142 -6.63 -13.92 -1.52
CA ASP A 142 -5.42 -13.54 -2.24
C ASP A 142 -5.78 -12.76 -3.50
N TRP A 143 -5.43 -11.47 -3.52
CA TRP A 143 -5.66 -10.61 -4.67
C TRP A 143 -4.85 -11.02 -5.91
N LEU A 144 -3.59 -11.47 -5.73
CA LEU A 144 -2.73 -11.88 -6.84
C LEU A 144 -3.27 -13.13 -7.52
N GLU A 145 -3.73 -14.10 -6.74
CA GLU A 145 -4.39 -15.29 -7.31
C GLU A 145 -5.69 -14.91 -8.02
N TRP A 146 -6.46 -13.99 -7.46
CA TRP A 146 -7.72 -13.53 -8.05
C TRP A 146 -7.52 -12.79 -9.38
N ILE A 147 -6.58 -11.83 -9.44
CA ILE A 147 -6.35 -11.02 -10.65
C ILE A 147 -5.77 -11.87 -11.79
N ALA A 148 -4.92 -12.85 -11.48
CA ALA A 148 -4.39 -13.80 -12.46
C ALA A 148 -5.51 -14.61 -13.15
N GLN A 149 -6.58 -14.94 -12.42
CA GLN A 149 -7.76 -15.63 -12.97
C GLN A 149 -8.63 -14.72 -13.83
N GLN A 150 -8.57 -13.39 -13.66
CA GLN A 150 -9.33 -12.44 -14.47
C GLN A 150 -8.77 -12.27 -15.89
N GLY A 151 -7.56 -12.77 -16.17
CA GLY A 151 -6.94 -12.71 -17.49
C GLY A 151 -6.66 -11.28 -17.99
N ARG A 152 -6.53 -10.30 -17.09
CA ARG A 152 -6.27 -8.90 -17.46
C ARG A 152 -4.78 -8.71 -17.76
N GLU A 153 -4.46 -8.19 -18.95
CA GLU A 153 -3.08 -7.86 -19.34
C GLU A 153 -2.61 -6.58 -18.63
N HIS A 154 -1.66 -6.70 -17.70
CA HIS A 154 -1.13 -5.55 -16.97
C HIS A 154 -0.48 -4.54 -17.92
N PRO A 155 -0.73 -3.22 -17.76
CA PRO A 155 0.05 -2.22 -18.47
C PRO A 155 1.53 -2.35 -18.06
N ASP A 156 2.45 -2.37 -19.04
CA ASP A 156 3.91 -2.52 -18.84
C ASP A 156 4.55 -1.43 -17.96
N THR A 157 3.78 -0.41 -17.56
CA THR A 157 4.25 0.72 -16.76
C THR A 157 4.11 0.42 -15.26
N ALA A 158 5.03 -0.39 -14.72
CA ALA A 158 5.25 -0.49 -13.28
C ALA A 158 5.44 0.91 -12.66
N PHE A 159 4.97 1.11 -11.43
CA PHE A 159 5.13 2.34 -10.63
C PHE A 159 4.55 3.65 -11.22
N SER A 160 3.81 3.58 -12.34
CA SER A 160 3.31 4.78 -13.04
C SER A 160 1.88 5.18 -12.68
N LEU A 161 1.28 4.55 -11.66
CA LEU A 161 -0.15 4.71 -11.38
C LEU A 161 -0.52 6.15 -10.95
N ASN A 162 0.37 6.86 -10.24
CA ASN A 162 0.05 8.17 -9.65
C ASN A 162 1.14 9.24 -9.83
N THR A 163 2.07 9.07 -10.79
CA THR A 163 3.06 10.12 -11.05
C THR A 163 2.39 11.25 -11.83
N PRO A 164 2.26 12.48 -11.29
CA PRO A 164 1.77 13.60 -12.08
C PRO A 164 2.72 13.85 -13.27
N PRO A 165 2.20 14.21 -14.46
CA PRO A 165 3.07 14.63 -15.55
C PRO A 165 3.85 15.87 -15.09
N GLY A 166 5.18 15.83 -15.29
CA GLY A 166 6.09 16.93 -14.97
C GLY A 166 5.91 18.16 -15.85
#